data_AF-A0A7Z9FUB7-F1
#
_entry.id   AF-A0A7Z9FUB7-F1
#
_cell.length_a   1.000
_cell.length_b   1.000
_cell.length_c   1.000
_cell.angle_alpha   90.00
_cell.angle_beta   90.00
_cell.angle_gamma   90.00
#
_symmetry.space_group_name_H-M   'P 1'
#
loop_
_entity.id
_entity.type
_entity.pdbx_description
1 polymer ?
#
loop_
_entity_poly.entity_id
_entity_poly.type
_entity_poly.pdbx_seq_one_letter_code
_entity_poly.pdbx_strand_id
1 'polypeptide(L)'
;GRLFYVGAGTSGRLGVLDASECPPTFGSDPDMVQGIIAGGDIALRNSVEAEEDQTETGAQVIREHDVTDLDIVIGIASSGRTPYVLGGLIEAKKIGAQTAIICCTPPNDSVQEIADYVIAPIVGPEIIAGSTRLKSGTATKLILNMLTTVSMIQQGKVYGNLMVDVKASNRKMTDRALRIIMDVTGCNRATAKQKFMEADSRAKVTIIMIAKKLGKEDAVQLLDDHNGFLRPALHH
;
A
#
# COMPACT_ATOMS: atom_id res chain seq x y z
N GLY A 1 7.11 -2.62 10.50
CA GLY A 1 7.49 -1.28 10.04
C GLY A 1 6.61 -0.88 8.88
N ARG A 2 7.23 -0.32 7.85
CA ARG A 2 6.65 0.35 6.67
C ARG A 2 6.99 -0.42 5.39
N LEU A 3 6.25 -0.13 4.33
CA LEU A 3 6.47 -0.64 2.98
C LEU A 3 7.00 0.49 2.09
N PHE A 4 8.17 0.27 1.49
CA PHE A 4 8.77 1.19 0.53
C PHE A 4 8.81 0.58 -0.86
N TYR A 5 8.22 1.26 -1.84
CA TYR A 5 8.40 0.97 -3.26
C TYR A 5 9.52 1.85 -3.81
N VAL A 6 10.50 1.27 -4.50
CA VAL A 6 11.61 2.01 -5.10
C VAL A 6 11.68 1.70 -6.58
N GLY A 7 11.57 2.72 -7.43
CA GLY A 7 11.57 2.52 -8.88
C GLY A 7 11.95 3.76 -9.66
N ALA A 8 12.16 3.58 -10.97
CA ALA A 8 12.38 4.68 -11.90
C ALA A 8 11.30 4.71 -12.99
N GLY A 9 11.17 5.84 -13.69
CA GLY A 9 10.24 6.00 -14.80
C GLY A 9 8.81 5.51 -14.48
N THR A 10 8.25 4.66 -15.34
CA THR A 10 6.91 4.08 -15.12
C THR A 10 6.82 3.25 -13.86
N SER A 11 7.85 2.49 -13.51
CA SER A 11 7.87 1.64 -12.31
C SER A 11 7.74 2.46 -11.03
N GLY A 12 8.54 3.52 -10.89
CA GLY A 12 8.48 4.42 -9.74
C GLY A 12 7.11 5.11 -9.63
N ARG A 13 6.56 5.59 -10.76
CA ARG A 13 5.22 6.20 -10.80
C ARG A 13 4.12 5.24 -10.34
N LEU A 14 4.22 3.95 -10.69
CA LEU A 14 3.26 2.93 -10.25
C LEU A 14 3.36 2.66 -8.74
N GLY A 15 4.58 2.65 -8.19
CA GLY A 15 4.79 2.59 -6.74
C GLY A 15 4.15 3.75 -6.00
N VAL A 16 4.36 4.98 -6.49
CA VAL A 16 3.73 6.20 -5.94
C VAL A 16 2.20 6.14 -6.05
N LEU A 17 1.67 5.66 -7.18
CA LEU A 17 0.24 5.51 -7.39
C LEU A 17 -0.39 4.58 -6.33
N ASP A 18 0.14 3.38 -6.16
CA ASP A 18 -0.38 2.40 -5.19
C ASP A 18 -0.30 2.91 -3.75
N ALA A 19 0.84 3.51 -3.37
CA ALA A 19 1.03 4.14 -2.06
C ALA A 19 -0.01 5.23 -1.79
N SER A 20 -0.27 6.11 -2.77
CA SER A 20 -1.22 7.22 -2.63
C SER A 20 -2.67 6.78 -2.41
N GLU A 21 -3.02 5.57 -2.86
CA GLU A 21 -4.36 5.02 -2.69
C GLU A 21 -4.57 4.37 -1.32
N CYS A 22 -3.50 4.07 -0.57
CA CYS A 22 -3.61 3.39 0.72
C CYS A 22 -4.33 4.23 1.80
N PRO A 23 -3.96 5.50 2.07
CA PRO A 23 -4.63 6.31 3.09
C PRO A 23 -6.14 6.51 2.88
N PRO A 24 -6.64 6.89 1.68
CA PRO A 24 -8.08 7.07 1.49
C PRO A 24 -8.86 5.74 1.47
N THR A 25 -8.22 4.64 1.08
CA THR A 25 -8.85 3.31 0.96
C THR A 25 -8.89 2.59 2.32
N PHE A 26 -7.77 2.50 3.02
CA PHE A 26 -7.64 1.68 4.23
C PHE A 26 -7.52 2.52 5.51
N GLY A 27 -7.64 3.84 5.39
CA GLY A 27 -7.46 4.75 6.51
C GLY A 27 -6.06 4.68 7.12
N SER A 28 -5.08 4.15 6.38
CA SER A 28 -3.70 4.00 6.85
C SER A 28 -3.04 5.36 7.07
N ASP A 29 -1.97 5.34 7.85
CA ASP A 29 -1.01 6.44 7.92
C ASP A 29 -0.33 6.60 6.54
N PRO A 30 -0.17 7.84 6.02
CA PRO A 30 0.59 8.08 4.78
C PRO A 30 2.01 7.50 4.80
N ASP A 31 2.66 7.41 5.96
CA ASP A 31 4.04 6.93 6.07
C ASP A 31 4.14 5.39 6.06
N MET A 32 3.01 4.68 6.17
CA MET A 32 2.97 3.22 6.21
C MET A 32 3.34 2.58 4.86
N VAL A 33 2.97 3.22 3.75
CA VAL A 33 3.27 2.76 2.38
C VAL A 33 3.76 3.96 1.58
N GLN A 34 5.00 3.91 1.11
CA GLN A 34 5.66 5.04 0.45
C GLN A 34 6.19 4.62 -0.92
N GLY A 35 5.99 5.48 -1.91
CA GLY A 35 6.57 5.33 -3.24
C GLY A 35 7.72 6.29 -3.44
N ILE A 36 8.90 5.76 -3.74
CA ILE A 36 10.12 6.50 -4.00
C ILE A 36 10.47 6.35 -5.48
N ILE A 37 10.65 7.48 -6.15
CA ILE A 37 10.94 7.55 -7.59
C ILE A 37 12.31 8.19 -7.84
N ALA A 38 13.13 7.58 -8.69
CA ALA A 38 14.38 8.16 -9.18
C ALA A 38 14.13 9.55 -9.79
N GLY A 39 14.92 10.55 -9.40
CA GLY A 39 14.73 11.95 -9.80
C GLY A 39 13.64 12.71 -9.02
N GLY A 40 13.05 12.11 -7.99
CA GLY A 40 12.10 12.77 -7.07
C GLY A 40 10.80 13.24 -7.73
N ASP A 41 10.14 14.21 -7.10
CA ASP A 41 8.80 14.68 -7.51
C ASP A 41 8.72 15.16 -8.97
N ILE A 42 9.79 15.71 -9.53
CA ILE A 42 9.84 16.15 -10.93
C ILE A 42 9.59 14.95 -11.87
N ALA A 43 10.08 13.76 -11.51
CA ALA A 43 9.96 12.54 -12.29
C ALA A 43 8.52 12.00 -12.34
N LEU A 44 7.61 12.46 -11.47
CA LEU A 44 6.20 12.07 -11.51
C LEU A 44 5.51 12.50 -12.80
N ARG A 45 5.93 13.64 -13.36
CA ARG A 45 5.33 14.22 -14.57
C ARG A 45 6.29 14.30 -15.75
N ASN A 46 7.60 14.22 -15.50
CA ASN A 46 8.62 14.31 -16.52
C ASN A 46 9.52 13.07 -16.50
N SER A 47 10.18 12.76 -17.61
CA SER A 47 11.23 11.74 -17.62
C SER A 47 12.55 12.35 -17.15
N VAL A 48 13.23 11.65 -16.24
CA VAL A 48 14.56 12.01 -15.74
C VAL A 48 15.46 10.78 -15.86
N GLU A 49 15.82 10.43 -17.10
CA GLU A 49 16.47 9.14 -17.41
C GLU A 49 17.86 9.00 -16.79
N ALA A 50 18.60 10.10 -16.62
CA ALA A 50 19.95 10.08 -16.05
C ALA A 50 20.00 9.57 -14.59
N GLU A 51 18.88 9.61 -13.88
CA GLU A 51 18.78 9.17 -12.49
C GLU A 51 18.59 7.65 -12.37
N GLU A 52 18.13 6.97 -13.43
CA GLU A 52 17.94 5.51 -13.38
C GLU A 52 19.26 4.74 -13.25
N ASP A 53 20.35 5.34 -13.75
CA ASP A 53 21.70 4.78 -13.78
C ASP A 53 22.53 5.08 -12.51
N GLN A 54 21.96 5.78 -11.52
CA GLN A 54 22.68 6.20 -10.31
C GLN A 54 22.49 5.21 -9.14
N THR A 55 23.40 4.25 -9.00
CA THR A 55 23.40 3.28 -7.90
C THR A 55 23.45 3.94 -6.52
N GLU A 56 24.33 4.93 -6.32
CA GLU A 56 24.52 5.59 -5.01
C GLU A 56 23.29 6.41 -4.62
N THR A 57 22.65 7.11 -5.56
CA THR A 57 21.40 7.84 -5.30
C THR A 57 20.29 6.89 -4.82
N GLY A 58 20.25 5.67 -5.37
CA GLY A 58 19.37 4.61 -4.91
C GLY A 58 19.64 4.16 -3.48
N ALA A 59 20.91 4.05 -3.07
CA ALA A 59 21.28 3.73 -1.69
C ALA A 59 20.98 4.92 -0.74
N GLN A 60 21.30 6.13 -1.16
CA GLN A 60 21.10 7.35 -0.39
C GLN A 60 19.63 7.55 -0.01
N VAL A 61 18.71 7.34 -0.94
CA VAL A 61 17.28 7.56 -0.66
C VAL A 61 16.75 6.61 0.41
N ILE A 62 17.28 5.39 0.51
CA ILE A 62 16.92 4.42 1.57
C ILE A 62 17.33 4.96 2.94
N ARG A 63 18.55 5.53 3.03
CA ARG A 63 19.03 6.15 4.28
C ARG A 63 18.23 7.40 4.63
N GLU A 64 17.91 8.24 3.65
CA GLU A 64 17.13 9.47 3.86
C GLU A 64 15.69 9.24 4.33
N HIS A 65 15.11 8.08 4.03
CA HIS A 65 13.78 7.69 4.51
C HIS A 65 13.82 6.94 5.85
N ASP A 66 14.99 6.92 6.50
CA ASP A 66 15.25 6.25 7.78
C ASP A 66 14.77 4.80 7.76
N VAL A 67 15.03 4.06 6.68
CA VAL A 67 14.65 2.63 6.57
C VAL A 67 15.33 1.84 7.69
N THR A 68 14.57 0.92 8.29
CA THR A 68 14.99 0.08 9.42
C THR A 68 14.81 -1.41 9.10
N ASP A 69 15.32 -2.29 9.96
CA ASP A 69 15.14 -3.75 9.89
C ASP A 69 13.68 -4.22 10.06
N LEU A 70 12.79 -3.34 10.54
CA LEU A 70 11.35 -3.59 10.63
C LEU A 70 10.60 -3.27 9.33
N ASP A 71 11.27 -2.68 8.35
CA ASP A 71 10.69 -2.26 7.08
C ASP A 71 10.92 -3.30 5.97
N ILE A 72 10.14 -3.19 4.90
CA ILE A 72 10.33 -3.94 3.67
C ILE A 72 10.51 -2.98 2.49
N VAL A 73 11.54 -3.23 1.69
CA VAL A 73 11.85 -2.45 0.48
C VAL A 73 11.64 -3.30 -0.75
N ILE A 74 10.74 -2.85 -1.63
CA ILE A 74 10.38 -3.52 -2.87
C ILE A 74 10.87 -2.70 -4.06
N GLY A 75 11.89 -3.22 -4.72
CA GLY A 75 12.44 -2.64 -5.95
C GLY A 75 11.56 -2.97 -7.15
N ILE A 76 11.32 -1.99 -8.01
CA ILE A 76 10.46 -2.15 -9.19
C ILE A 76 11.26 -1.80 -10.44
N ALA A 77 11.66 -2.82 -11.18
CA ALA A 77 12.41 -2.67 -12.42
C ALA A 77 12.00 -3.78 -13.40
N SER A 78 11.23 -3.45 -14.45
CA SER A 78 10.81 -4.46 -15.45
C SER A 78 11.99 -5.21 -16.07
N SER A 79 13.15 -4.57 -16.19
CA SER A 79 14.39 -5.16 -16.70
C SER A 79 15.13 -6.05 -15.68
N GLY A 80 14.84 -5.89 -14.38
CA GLY A 80 15.56 -6.52 -13.27
C GLY A 80 16.97 -5.97 -13.03
N ARG A 81 17.40 -4.92 -13.73
CA ARG A 81 18.81 -4.46 -13.73
C ARG A 81 19.02 -2.96 -13.57
N THR A 82 17.98 -2.19 -13.25
CA THR A 82 18.07 -0.72 -13.14
C THR A 82 18.97 -0.32 -11.95
N PRO A 83 20.12 0.33 -12.17
CA PRO A 83 21.12 0.58 -11.12
C PRO A 83 20.59 1.29 -9.87
N TYR A 84 19.74 2.31 -10.04
CA TYR A 84 19.07 2.99 -8.92
C TYR A 84 18.30 2.02 -8.01
N VAL A 85 17.54 1.11 -8.62
CA VAL A 85 16.74 0.12 -7.88
C VAL A 85 17.64 -0.89 -7.17
N LEU A 86 18.67 -1.40 -7.86
CA LEU A 86 19.59 -2.37 -7.27
C LEU A 86 20.38 -1.74 -6.11
N GLY A 87 20.82 -0.49 -6.25
CA GLY A 87 21.50 0.26 -5.19
C GLY A 87 20.65 0.41 -3.93
N GLY A 88 19.36 0.73 -4.09
CA GLY A 88 18.41 0.79 -2.98
C GLY A 88 18.21 -0.56 -2.28
N LEU A 89 18.06 -1.66 -3.05
CA LEU A 89 17.90 -2.99 -2.46
C LEU A 89 19.16 -3.46 -1.72
N ILE A 90 20.34 -3.19 -2.27
CA ILE A 90 21.62 -3.49 -1.61
C ILE A 90 21.71 -2.76 -0.27
N GLU A 91 21.37 -1.48 -0.23
CA GLU A 91 21.43 -0.70 1.00
C GLU A 91 20.40 -1.16 2.03
N ALA A 92 19.16 -1.41 1.61
CA ALA A 92 18.11 -1.95 2.47
C ALA A 92 18.54 -3.29 3.11
N LYS A 93 19.16 -4.17 2.33
CA LYS A 93 19.67 -5.45 2.82
C LYS A 93 20.81 -5.29 3.83
N LYS A 94 21.72 -4.32 3.64
CA LYS A 94 22.78 -4.01 4.62
C LYS A 94 22.21 -3.50 5.95
N ILE A 95 21.13 -2.71 5.89
CA ILE A 95 20.42 -2.22 7.08
C ILE A 95 19.71 -3.38 7.82
N GLY A 96 19.39 -4.47 7.13
CA GLY A 96 18.67 -5.63 7.67
C GLY A 96 17.17 -5.59 7.36
N ALA A 97 16.71 -4.66 6.53
CA ALA A 97 15.34 -4.64 6.03
C ALA A 97 15.08 -5.84 5.12
N GLN A 98 13.83 -6.31 5.08
CA GLN A 98 13.45 -7.32 4.09
C GLN A 98 13.45 -6.70 2.69
N THR A 99 13.93 -7.45 1.70
CA THR A 99 13.97 -6.96 0.32
C THR A 99 13.17 -7.82 -0.64
N ALA A 100 12.50 -7.18 -1.58
CA ALA A 100 11.86 -7.86 -2.70
C ALA A 100 12.10 -7.11 -4.00
N ILE A 101 11.93 -7.78 -5.13
CA ILE A 101 12.01 -7.17 -6.44
C ILE A 101 10.88 -7.65 -7.36
N ILE A 102 10.30 -6.71 -8.10
CA ILE A 102 9.35 -6.96 -9.18
C ILE A 102 10.07 -6.70 -10.51
N CYS A 103 10.19 -7.75 -11.33
CA CYS A 103 10.76 -7.67 -12.68
C CYS A 103 9.89 -8.45 -13.68
N CYS A 104 10.06 -8.20 -14.98
CA CYS A 104 9.29 -8.87 -16.04
C CYS A 104 10.19 -9.69 -16.97
N THR A 105 11.38 -10.00 -16.49
CA THR A 105 12.42 -10.80 -17.13
C THR A 105 12.79 -11.95 -16.19
N PRO A 106 13.30 -13.08 -16.71
CA PRO A 106 13.87 -14.12 -15.86
C PRO A 106 14.94 -13.52 -14.96
N PRO A 107 14.88 -13.74 -13.63
CA PRO A 107 15.87 -13.18 -12.72
C PRO A 107 17.23 -13.82 -12.98
N ASN A 108 18.28 -13.02 -12.90
CA ASN A 108 19.66 -13.51 -12.89
C ASN A 108 20.12 -13.76 -11.44
N ASP A 109 21.25 -14.44 -11.29
CA ASP A 109 21.80 -14.80 -9.97
C ASP A 109 22.05 -13.56 -9.09
N SER A 110 22.52 -12.45 -9.68
CA SER A 110 22.78 -11.20 -8.95
C SER A 110 21.53 -10.60 -8.28
N VAL A 111 20.35 -10.79 -8.87
CA VAL A 111 19.08 -10.32 -8.29
C VAL A 111 18.70 -11.16 -7.07
N GLN A 112 18.99 -12.46 -7.08
CA GLN A 112 18.69 -13.36 -5.96
C GLN A 112 19.57 -13.11 -4.74
N GLU A 113 20.78 -12.56 -4.94
CA GLU A 113 21.67 -12.21 -3.83
C GLU A 113 21.16 -10.99 -3.05
N ILE A 114 20.50 -10.04 -3.71
CA ILE A 114 20.11 -8.74 -3.13
C ILE A 114 18.63 -8.67 -2.73
N ALA A 115 17.78 -9.58 -3.23
CA ALA A 115 16.35 -9.65 -2.92
C ALA A 115 16.00 -10.96 -2.21
N ASP A 116 15.37 -10.88 -1.04
CA ASP A 116 14.87 -12.07 -0.32
C ASP A 116 13.68 -12.71 -1.05
N TYR A 117 12.91 -11.88 -1.77
CA TYR A 117 11.78 -12.33 -2.59
C TYR A 117 11.86 -11.79 -4.02
N VAL A 118 11.63 -12.67 -5.00
CA VAL A 118 11.61 -12.30 -6.42
C VAL A 118 10.21 -12.56 -7.00
N ILE A 119 9.58 -11.51 -7.51
CA ILE A 119 8.28 -11.57 -8.18
C ILE A 119 8.50 -11.27 -9.67
N ALA A 120 8.54 -12.32 -10.49
CA ALA A 120 8.91 -12.23 -11.90
C ALA A 120 7.77 -12.64 -12.87
N PRO A 121 6.71 -11.84 -13.04
CA PRO A 121 5.69 -12.08 -14.07
C PRO A 121 6.27 -11.93 -15.48
N ILE A 122 6.57 -13.06 -16.14
CA ILE A 122 7.10 -13.04 -17.51
C ILE A 122 5.98 -12.76 -18.51
N VAL A 123 5.84 -11.49 -18.90
CA VAL A 123 4.77 -11.02 -19.82
C VAL A 123 5.11 -11.16 -21.30
N GLY A 124 6.35 -11.55 -21.63
CA GLY A 124 6.86 -11.66 -23.00
C GLY A 124 7.10 -10.32 -23.71
N PRO A 125 7.52 -10.33 -24.99
CA PRO A 125 7.89 -9.11 -25.73
C PRO A 125 6.75 -8.10 -25.84
N GLU A 126 7.05 -6.81 -25.65
CA GLU A 126 6.08 -5.73 -25.82
C GLU A 126 5.73 -5.52 -27.30
N ILE A 127 4.52 -5.00 -27.59
CA ILE A 127 4.08 -4.72 -28.97
C ILE A 127 4.95 -3.64 -29.63
N ILE A 128 5.42 -2.67 -28.85
CA ILE A 128 6.50 -1.76 -29.22
C ILE A 128 7.73 -2.24 -28.48
N ALA A 129 8.75 -2.70 -29.20
CA ALA A 129 9.98 -3.23 -28.62
C ALA A 129 10.57 -2.26 -27.58
N GLY A 130 10.78 -2.76 -26.36
CA GLY A 130 11.32 -1.97 -25.24
C GLY A 130 10.31 -1.09 -24.50
N SER A 131 9.07 -0.93 -24.97
CA SER A 131 8.05 -0.10 -24.30
C SER A 131 7.40 -0.81 -23.11
N THR A 132 8.18 -1.06 -22.07
CA THR A 132 7.77 -1.81 -20.85
C THR A 132 6.68 -1.12 -20.05
N ARG A 133 6.36 0.16 -20.33
CA ARG A 133 5.20 0.84 -19.75
C ARG A 133 3.86 0.14 -20.05
N LEU A 134 3.82 -0.79 -21.01
CA LEU A 134 2.63 -1.51 -21.46
C LEU A 134 2.36 -2.75 -20.60
N LYS A 135 2.67 -3.97 -21.07
CA LYS A 135 2.34 -5.19 -20.33
C LYS A 135 3.08 -5.28 -19.01
N SER A 136 4.37 -4.92 -19.01
CA SER A 136 5.19 -4.99 -17.79
C SER A 136 4.65 -4.03 -16.73
N GLY A 137 4.35 -2.78 -17.11
CA GLY A 137 3.70 -1.80 -16.22
C GLY A 137 2.31 -2.26 -15.73
N THR A 138 1.52 -2.89 -16.58
CA THR A 138 0.21 -3.44 -16.19
C THR A 138 0.37 -4.57 -15.17
N ALA A 139 1.29 -5.50 -15.39
CA ALA A 139 1.58 -6.58 -14.45
C ALA A 139 2.06 -6.03 -13.11
N THR A 140 2.98 -5.06 -13.12
CA THR A 140 3.44 -4.35 -11.92
C THR A 140 2.26 -3.76 -11.16
N LYS A 141 1.36 -3.00 -11.81
CA LYS A 141 0.18 -2.42 -11.14
C LYS A 141 -0.65 -3.49 -10.41
N LEU A 142 -0.92 -4.61 -11.07
CA LEU A 142 -1.72 -5.69 -10.49
C LEU A 142 -1.03 -6.29 -9.25
N ILE A 143 0.29 -6.48 -9.31
CA ILE A 143 1.07 -6.99 -8.18
C ILE A 143 1.05 -6.02 -7.01
N LEU A 144 1.30 -4.73 -7.23
CA LEU A 144 1.29 -3.72 -6.16
C LEU A 144 -0.07 -3.69 -5.46
N ASN A 145 -1.16 -3.67 -6.24
CA ASN A 145 -2.51 -3.71 -5.70
C ASN A 145 -2.78 -5.00 -4.89
N MET A 146 -2.24 -6.15 -5.30
CA MET A 146 -2.34 -7.39 -4.52
C MET A 146 -1.60 -7.27 -3.19
N LEU A 147 -0.36 -6.76 -3.20
CA LEU A 147 0.48 -6.63 -2.01
C LEU A 147 -0.20 -5.76 -0.96
N THR A 148 -0.63 -4.54 -1.30
CA THR A 148 -1.28 -3.64 -0.35
C THR A 148 -2.66 -4.12 0.05
N THR A 149 -3.50 -4.57 -0.90
CA THR A 149 -4.87 -4.98 -0.58
C THR A 149 -4.90 -6.21 0.33
N VAL A 150 -4.11 -7.24 0.04
CA VAL A 150 -4.06 -8.46 0.87
C VAL A 150 -3.49 -8.14 2.25
N SER A 151 -2.43 -7.34 2.33
CA SER A 151 -1.85 -6.92 3.62
C SER A 151 -2.85 -6.14 4.47
N MET A 152 -3.60 -5.21 3.88
CA MET A 152 -4.60 -4.41 4.60
C MET A 152 -5.82 -5.25 5.03
N ILE A 153 -6.22 -6.25 4.23
CA ILE A 153 -7.20 -7.25 4.66
C ILE A 153 -6.70 -8.00 5.90
N GLN A 154 -5.44 -8.45 5.88
CA GLN A 154 -4.81 -9.14 7.01
C GLN A 154 -4.60 -8.26 8.24
N GLN A 155 -4.68 -6.93 8.12
CA GLN A 155 -4.64 -5.98 9.23
C GLN A 155 -6.05 -5.53 9.70
N GLY A 156 -7.11 -6.20 9.27
CA GLY A 156 -8.47 -5.89 9.74
C GLY A 156 -9.07 -4.60 9.19
N LYS A 157 -8.51 -4.06 8.09
CA LYS A 157 -9.03 -2.86 7.41
C LYS A 157 -10.30 -3.12 6.59
N VAL A 158 -10.63 -4.40 6.39
CA VAL A 158 -11.76 -4.88 5.58
C VAL A 158 -12.63 -5.83 6.40
N TYR A 159 -13.95 -5.77 6.22
CA TYR A 159 -14.92 -6.70 6.79
C TYR A 159 -15.76 -7.32 5.68
N GLY A 160 -15.64 -8.64 5.49
CA GLY A 160 -16.17 -9.29 4.29
C GLY A 160 -15.49 -8.71 3.05
N ASN A 161 -16.24 -7.99 2.22
CA ASN A 161 -15.74 -7.23 1.07
C ASN A 161 -15.91 -5.71 1.24
N LEU A 162 -16.20 -5.23 2.45
CA LEU A 162 -16.50 -3.83 2.74
C LEU A 162 -15.28 -3.11 3.33
N MET A 163 -15.03 -1.91 2.81
CA MET A 163 -13.96 -1.00 3.22
C MET A 163 -14.36 -0.27 4.53
N VAL A 164 -14.32 -0.99 5.64
CA VAL A 164 -14.82 -0.50 6.94
C VAL A 164 -13.91 0.52 7.62
N ASP A 165 -12.67 0.70 7.15
CA ASP A 165 -11.73 1.70 7.68
C ASP A 165 -11.52 2.89 6.71
N VAL A 166 -12.55 3.22 5.94
CA VAL A 166 -12.54 4.34 4.98
C VAL A 166 -12.43 5.70 5.68
N LYS A 167 -11.55 6.58 5.21
CA LYS A 167 -11.47 7.98 5.66
C LYS A 167 -12.57 8.82 5.00
N ALA A 168 -13.47 9.39 5.81
CA ALA A 168 -14.56 10.24 5.32
C ALA A 168 -14.10 11.68 4.96
N SER A 169 -13.19 11.79 4.00
CA SER A 169 -12.54 13.06 3.60
C SER A 169 -13.39 13.98 2.72
N ASN A 170 -14.44 13.44 2.11
CA ASN A 170 -15.35 14.21 1.25
C ASN A 170 -16.75 13.60 1.25
N ARG A 171 -17.73 14.33 0.69
CA ARG A 171 -19.14 13.91 0.65
C ARG A 171 -19.36 12.50 0.09
N LYS A 172 -18.60 12.10 -0.93
CA LYS A 172 -18.68 10.76 -1.54
C LYS A 172 -18.18 9.69 -0.57
N MET A 173 -17.08 9.94 0.14
CA MET A 173 -16.53 9.02 1.13
C MET A 173 -17.42 8.93 2.37
N THR A 174 -18.00 10.05 2.83
CA THR A 174 -19.00 10.03 3.90
C THR A 174 -20.22 9.20 3.51
N ASP A 175 -20.76 9.38 2.30
CA ASP A 175 -21.91 8.60 1.84
C ASP A 175 -21.59 7.10 1.76
N ARG A 176 -20.38 6.75 1.29
CA ARG A 176 -19.89 5.37 1.28
C ARG A 176 -19.80 4.79 2.69
N ALA A 177 -19.22 5.51 3.65
CA ALA A 177 -19.13 5.06 5.04
C ALA A 177 -20.52 4.79 5.63
N LEU A 178 -21.49 5.68 5.40
CA LEU A 178 -22.86 5.48 5.87
C LEU A 178 -23.53 4.26 5.24
N ARG A 179 -23.32 4.00 3.94
CA ARG A 179 -23.81 2.78 3.28
C ARG A 179 -23.24 1.53 3.92
N ILE A 180 -21.92 1.49 4.13
CA ILE A 180 -21.26 0.35 4.79
C ILE A 180 -21.84 0.11 6.18
N ILE A 181 -22.05 1.17 6.98
CA ILE A 181 -22.65 1.04 8.31
C ILE A 181 -24.06 0.45 8.23
N MET A 182 -24.90 0.95 7.31
CA MET A 182 -26.25 0.43 7.11
C MET A 182 -26.24 -1.03 6.64
N ASP A 183 -25.35 -1.38 5.70
CA ASP A 183 -25.24 -2.74 5.15
C ASP A 183 -24.82 -3.74 6.22
N VAL A 184 -23.92 -3.35 7.13
CA VAL A 184 -23.44 -4.24 8.20
C VAL A 184 -24.42 -4.34 9.37
N THR A 185 -25.10 -3.25 9.73
CA THR A 185 -25.92 -3.18 10.95
C THR A 185 -27.43 -3.29 10.71
N GLY A 186 -27.88 -3.13 9.47
CA GLY A 186 -29.31 -3.06 9.12
C GLY A 186 -30.02 -1.77 9.58
N CYS A 187 -29.30 -0.78 10.13
CA CYS A 187 -29.92 0.44 10.60
C CYS A 187 -30.34 1.36 9.44
N ASN A 188 -31.23 2.32 9.72
CA ASN A 188 -31.56 3.36 8.74
C ASN A 188 -30.46 4.44 8.66
N ARG A 189 -30.52 5.26 7.61
CA ARG A 189 -29.53 6.32 7.34
C ARG A 189 -29.45 7.38 8.44
N ALA A 190 -30.57 7.71 9.09
CA ALA A 190 -30.60 8.72 10.15
C ALA A 190 -29.81 8.23 11.37
N THR A 191 -30.07 6.98 11.80
CA THR A 191 -29.31 6.32 12.87
C THR A 191 -27.83 6.19 12.51
N ALA A 192 -27.52 5.73 11.29
CA ALA A 192 -26.13 5.62 10.82
C ALA A 192 -25.42 6.97 10.91
N LYS A 193 -26.04 8.05 10.41
CA LYS A 193 -25.45 9.39 10.41
C LYS A 193 -25.22 9.91 11.83
N GLN A 194 -26.20 9.74 12.71
CA GLN A 194 -26.09 10.17 14.10
C GLN A 194 -24.93 9.46 14.79
N LYS A 195 -24.92 8.12 14.78
CA LYS A 195 -23.90 7.31 15.44
C LYS A 195 -22.52 7.47 14.80
N PHE A 196 -22.46 7.76 13.50
CA PHE A 196 -21.22 8.07 12.81
C PHE A 196 -20.59 9.38 13.29
N MET A 197 -21.40 10.41 13.54
CA MET A 197 -20.91 11.66 14.15
C MET A 197 -20.47 11.46 15.60
N GLU A 198 -21.22 10.69 16.39
CA GLU A 198 -20.82 10.34 17.77
C GLU A 198 -19.49 9.57 17.83
N ALA A 199 -19.19 8.79 16.79
CA ALA A 199 -17.96 7.98 16.67
C ALA A 199 -16.79 8.71 15.98
N ASP A 200 -16.80 10.03 15.91
CA ASP A 200 -15.79 10.84 15.19
C ASP A 200 -15.57 10.41 13.73
N SER A 201 -16.64 10.01 13.03
CA SER A 201 -16.60 9.51 11.66
C SER A 201 -15.76 8.22 11.47
N ARG A 202 -15.66 7.38 12.51
CA ARG A 202 -15.01 6.06 12.44
C ARG A 202 -16.02 4.94 12.22
N ALA A 203 -16.09 4.42 10.99
CA ALA A 203 -17.12 3.44 10.62
C ALA A 203 -17.07 2.13 11.43
N LYS A 204 -15.88 1.57 11.71
CA LYS A 204 -15.74 0.37 12.58
C LYS A 204 -16.34 0.59 13.97
N VAL A 205 -16.04 1.73 14.60
CA VAL A 205 -16.56 2.09 15.93
C VAL A 205 -18.08 2.25 15.86
N THR A 206 -18.59 2.96 14.84
CA THR A 206 -20.03 3.13 14.63
C THR A 206 -20.77 1.79 14.49
N ILE A 207 -20.18 0.85 13.76
CA ILE A 207 -20.76 -0.50 13.59
C ILE A 207 -20.85 -1.21 14.94
N ILE A 208 -19.79 -1.19 15.75
CA ILE A 208 -19.81 -1.79 17.09
C ILE A 208 -20.85 -1.11 18.00
N MET A 209 -20.87 0.23 18.04
CA MET A 209 -21.85 0.99 18.84
C MET A 209 -23.29 0.58 18.52
N ILE A 210 -23.63 0.41 17.24
CA ILE A 210 -24.97 0.01 16.81
C ILE A 210 -25.24 -1.46 17.11
N ALA A 211 -24.33 -2.36 16.72
CA ALA A 211 -24.54 -3.80 16.82
C ALA A 211 -24.57 -4.29 18.27
N LYS A 212 -23.74 -3.71 19.15
CA LYS A 212 -23.62 -4.09 20.57
C LYS A 212 -24.37 -3.16 21.52
N LYS A 213 -24.99 -2.09 21.01
CA LYS A 213 -25.68 -1.05 21.79
C LYS A 213 -24.77 -0.41 22.85
N LEU A 214 -23.52 -0.17 22.48
CA LEU A 214 -22.48 0.37 23.35
C LEU A 214 -22.32 1.89 23.17
N GLY A 215 -21.77 2.53 24.21
CA GLY A 215 -21.20 3.86 24.11
C GLY A 215 -19.94 3.86 23.22
N LYS A 216 -19.49 5.06 22.84
CA LYS A 216 -18.29 5.23 21.99
C LYS A 216 -17.05 4.62 22.64
N GLU A 217 -16.83 4.90 23.92
CA GLU A 217 -15.63 4.45 24.67
C GLU A 217 -15.57 2.92 24.75
N ASP A 218 -16.65 2.28 25.17
CA ASP A 218 -16.76 0.82 25.21
C ASP A 218 -16.59 0.18 23.81
N ALA A 219 -17.13 0.83 22.77
CA ALA A 219 -16.99 0.34 21.40
C ALA A 219 -15.55 0.46 20.87
N VAL A 220 -14.83 1.50 21.27
CA VAL A 220 -13.40 1.65 20.96
C VAL A 220 -12.61 0.57 21.71
N GLN A 221 -12.84 0.41 23.01
CA GLN A 221 -12.16 -0.59 23.82
C GLN A 221 -12.38 -2.01 23.27
N LEU A 222 -13.63 -2.38 22.97
CA LEU A 222 -13.94 -3.71 22.42
C LEU A 222 -13.24 -3.95 21.08
N LEU A 223 -13.10 -2.91 20.25
CA LEU A 223 -12.40 -3.02 18.97
C LEU A 223 -10.88 -3.16 19.18
N ASP A 224 -10.32 -2.44 20.14
CA ASP A 224 -8.90 -2.49 20.49
C ASP A 224 -8.51 -3.83 21.13
N ASP A 225 -9.37 -4.41 21.99
CA ASP A 225 -9.22 -5.76 22.57
C ASP A 225 -9.14 -6.85 21.49
N HIS A 226 -9.67 -6.57 20.30
CA HIS A 226 -9.63 -7.45 19.13
C HIS A 226 -8.69 -6.93 18.03
N ASN A 227 -7.68 -6.14 18.38
CA ASN A 227 -6.64 -5.62 17.47
C ASN A 227 -7.22 -4.90 16.24
N GLY A 228 -8.36 -4.24 16.37
CA GLY A 228 -8.99 -3.52 15.27
C GLY A 228 -9.82 -4.37 14.30
N PHE A 229 -9.96 -5.67 14.54
CA PHE A 229 -10.72 -6.58 13.69
C PHE A 229 -12.20 -6.61 14.04
N LEU A 230 -13.04 -6.21 13.08
CA LEU A 230 -14.48 -6.07 13.29
C LEU A 230 -15.21 -7.42 13.48
N ARG A 231 -14.82 -8.46 12.72
CA ARG A 231 -15.46 -9.78 12.79
C ARG A 231 -15.40 -10.41 14.19
N PRO A 232 -14.23 -10.60 14.82
CA PRO A 232 -14.18 -11.14 16.17
C PRO A 232 -14.88 -10.22 17.19
N ALA A 233 -14.72 -8.89 17.10
CA ALA A 233 -15.39 -7.95 18.00
C ALA A 233 -16.94 -8.02 17.92
N LEU A 234 -17.52 -8.34 16.77
CA LEU A 234 -18.96 -8.50 16.60
C LEU A 234 -19.49 -9.86 17.11
N HIS A 235 -18.67 -10.90 17.07
CA HIS A 235 -19.08 -12.26 17.43
C HIS A 235 -18.66 -12.71 18.84
N HIS A 236 -17.94 -11.87 19.57
CA HIS A 236 -17.73 -12.01 21.02
C HIS A 236 -19.03 -11.76 21.81
#